data_AF-A0A953PID6-F1
#
_entry.id   AF-A0A953PID6-F1
#
_cell.length_a   1.000
_cell.length_b   1.000
_cell.length_c   1.000
_cell.angle_alpha   90.00
_cell.angle_beta   90.00
_cell.angle_gamma   90.00
#
_symmetry.space_group_name_H-M   'P 1'
#
loop_
_entity.id
_entity.type
_entity.pdbx_description
1 polymer ?
#
loop_
_entity_poly.entity_id
_entity_poly.type
_entity_poly.pdbx_seq_one_letter_code
_entity_poly.pdbx_strand_id
1 'polypeptide(L)'
;MGRSLIWIEGDASGWACSSCRWRFPVPTLLSGKEAIAAYDRLATAKFREHTCEAETSLSAAKPEAKRSPDNAFAERARALIKRGYTPKVAVELVLHEMGIEHGNNPRMMEKARADAEDFLQRARRGLI
;
A
#
# COMPACT_ATOMS: atom_id res chain seq x y z
N MET A 1 -25.32 -14.12 3.16
CA MET A 1 -24.92 -12.73 2.92
C MET A 1 -24.30 -12.66 1.53
N GLY A 2 -24.89 -11.90 0.61
CA GLY A 2 -24.44 -11.84 -0.79
C GLY A 2 -23.26 -10.90 -0.97
N ARG A 3 -22.11 -11.42 -1.41
CA ARG A 3 -20.98 -10.58 -1.86
C ARG A 3 -21.31 -9.97 -3.22
N SER A 4 -21.03 -8.69 -3.39
CA SER A 4 -21.26 -7.96 -4.64
C SER A 4 -19.97 -7.36 -5.17
N LEU A 5 -19.84 -7.31 -6.49
CA LEU A 5 -18.76 -6.63 -7.18
C LEU A 5 -19.12 -5.14 -7.27
N ILE A 6 -18.29 -4.27 -6.73
CA ILE A 6 -18.52 -2.82 -6.71
C ILE A 6 -17.40 -2.09 -7.43
N TRP A 7 -17.74 -1.02 -8.14
CA TRP A 7 -16.77 -0.13 -8.76
C TRP A 7 -16.30 0.90 -7.73
N ILE A 8 -14.99 1.11 -7.63
CA ILE A 8 -14.36 2.14 -6.79
C ILE A 8 -13.62 3.11 -7.72
N GLU A 9 -13.88 4.39 -7.54
CA GLU A 9 -13.24 5.49 -8.26
C GLU A 9 -12.22 6.18 -7.34
N GLY A 10 -11.01 6.44 -7.83
CA GLY A 10 -9.90 7.04 -7.06
C GLY A 10 -8.56 6.96 -7.81
N ASP A 11 -7.43 7.15 -7.11
CA ASP A 11 -6.08 7.10 -7.71
C ASP A 11 -5.76 5.79 -8.45
N ALA A 12 -6.45 4.71 -8.07
CA ALA A 12 -6.44 3.43 -8.79
C ALA A 12 -7.87 2.91 -8.93
N SER A 13 -8.64 3.52 -9.84
CA SER A 13 -9.99 3.08 -10.17
C SER A 13 -10.04 1.59 -10.54
N GLY A 14 -11.07 0.88 -10.08
CA GLY A 14 -11.22 -0.53 -10.38
C GLY A 14 -12.33 -1.22 -9.60
N TRP A 15 -12.32 -2.55 -9.66
CA TRP A 15 -13.36 -3.37 -9.06
C TRP A 15 -12.95 -3.85 -7.66
N ALA A 16 -13.91 -3.96 -6.76
CA ALA A 16 -13.69 -4.47 -5.42
C ALA A 16 -14.86 -5.34 -4.95
N CYS A 17 -14.60 -6.15 -3.94
CA CYS A 17 -15.63 -6.92 -3.27
C CYS A 17 -16.26 -6.09 -2.16
N SER A 18 -17.59 -6.10 -2.05
CA SER A 18 -18.32 -5.42 -0.98
C SER A 18 -18.07 -6.02 0.42
N SER A 19 -17.49 -7.22 0.49
CA SER A 19 -17.45 -8.03 1.71
C SER A 19 -16.04 -8.39 2.18
N CYS A 20 -15.00 -8.06 1.42
CA CYS A 20 -13.61 -8.32 1.79
C CYS A 20 -12.66 -7.29 1.15
N ARG A 21 -11.36 -7.37 1.44
CA ARG A 21 -10.35 -6.43 0.94
C ARG A 21 -9.88 -6.73 -0.50
N TRP A 22 -10.56 -7.61 -1.22
CA TRP A 22 -10.24 -7.93 -2.61
C TRP A 22 -10.45 -6.71 -3.52
N ARG A 23 -9.43 -6.39 -4.32
CA ARG A 23 -9.43 -5.29 -5.28
C ARG A 23 -8.77 -5.75 -6.58
N PHE A 24 -9.31 -5.28 -7.69
CA PHE A 24 -8.83 -5.52 -9.04
C PHE A 24 -8.70 -4.16 -9.75
N PRO A 25 -7.52 -3.51 -9.65
CA PRO A 25 -7.31 -2.20 -10.23
C PRO A 25 -7.33 -2.28 -11.76
N VAL A 26 -7.95 -1.29 -12.39
CA VAL A 26 -7.88 -1.13 -13.84
C VAL A 26 -6.59 -0.37 -14.16
N PRO A 27 -5.75 -0.85 -15.10
CA PRO A 27 -4.57 -0.11 -15.52
C PRO A 27 -4.93 1.29 -16.00
N THR A 28 -4.21 2.31 -15.54
CA THR A 28 -4.44 3.73 -15.85
C THR A 28 -4.33 4.05 -17.35
N LEU A 29 -3.69 3.19 -18.13
CA LEU A 29 -3.59 3.26 -19.59
C LEU A 29 -4.90 2.86 -20.31
N LEU A 30 -5.86 2.26 -19.59
CA LEU A 30 -7.14 1.80 -20.11
C LEU A 30 -8.26 2.72 -19.63
N SER A 31 -8.17 4.01 -19.98
CA SER A 31 -9.18 5.03 -19.68
C SER A 31 -10.36 5.04 -20.66
N GLY A 32 -10.29 4.25 -21.74
CA GLY A 32 -11.39 4.10 -22.69
C GLY A 32 -12.52 3.23 -22.13
N LYS A 33 -13.78 3.68 -22.26
CA LYS A 33 -14.99 2.95 -21.82
C LYS A 33 -15.04 1.51 -22.35
N GLU A 34 -14.58 1.28 -23.57
CA GLU A 34 -14.54 -0.04 -24.21
C GLU A 34 -13.49 -0.97 -23.57
N ALA A 35 -12.33 -0.42 -23.19
CA ALA A 35 -11.29 -1.15 -22.49
C ALA A 35 -11.71 -1.52 -21.05
N ILE A 36 -12.45 -0.63 -20.38
CA ILE A 36 -13.05 -0.88 -19.07
C ILE A 36 -14.09 -2.00 -19.17
N ALA A 37 -14.92 -2.02 -20.21
CA ALA A 37 -15.91 -3.07 -20.44
C ALA A 37 -15.29 -4.46 -20.71
N ALA A 38 -14.14 -4.51 -21.39
CA ALA A 38 -13.38 -5.76 -21.53
C ALA A 38 -12.81 -6.24 -20.19
N TYR A 39 -12.34 -5.30 -19.36
CA TYR A 39 -11.82 -5.57 -18.02
C TYR A 39 -12.91 -6.01 -17.02
N ASP A 40 -14.15 -5.57 -17.20
CA ASP A 40 -15.29 -5.99 -16.38
C ASP A 40 -15.50 -7.51 -16.42
N ARG A 41 -15.35 -8.12 -17.60
CA ARG A 41 -15.44 -9.58 -17.75
C ARG A 41 -14.34 -10.32 -16.99
N LEU A 42 -13.11 -9.77 -17.02
CA LEU A 42 -11.97 -10.31 -16.26
C LEU A 42 -12.18 -10.15 -14.75
N ALA A 43 -12.67 -8.98 -14.33
CA ALA A 43 -12.98 -8.70 -12.94
C ALA A 43 -14.07 -9.65 -12.42
N THR A 44 -15.11 -9.92 -13.21
CA THR A 44 -16.16 -10.88 -12.87
C THR A 44 -15.62 -12.30 -12.72
N ALA A 45 -14.75 -12.75 -13.64
CA ALA A 45 -14.12 -14.07 -13.54
C ALA A 45 -13.25 -14.17 -12.27
N LYS A 46 -12.40 -13.17 -12.03
CA LYS A 46 -11.54 -13.10 -10.84
C LYS A 46 -12.34 -12.96 -9.54
N PHE A 47 -13.49 -12.29 -9.59
CA PHE A 47 -14.42 -12.20 -8.46
C PHE A 47 -15.08 -13.54 -8.13
N ARG A 48 -15.25 -14.44 -9.10
CA ARG A 48 -15.73 -15.81 -8.82
C ARG A 48 -14.64 -16.70 -8.24
N GLU A 49 -13.41 -16.53 -8.73
CA GLU A 49 -12.23 -17.28 -8.29
C GLU A 49 -11.77 -16.90 -6.87
N HIS A 50 -11.96 -15.65 -6.44
CA HIS A 50 -11.48 -15.25 -5.12
C HIS A 50 -12.34 -15.87 -4.00
N THR A 51 -11.65 -16.46 -3.02
CA THR A 51 -12.27 -16.87 -1.76
C THR A 51 -12.57 -15.61 -0.96
N CYS A 52 -13.84 -15.23 -0.93
CA CYS A 52 -14.31 -14.10 -0.13
C CYS A 52 -14.33 -14.52 1.35
N GLU A 53 -13.16 -14.54 1.97
CA GLU A 53 -13.06 -14.62 3.42
C GLU A 53 -13.49 -13.25 3.97
N ALA A 54 -14.75 -13.17 4.41
CA ALA A 54 -15.20 -12.08 5.26
C ALA A 54 -14.25 -12.04 6.47
N GLU A 55 -13.72 -10.88 6.81
CA GLU A 55 -12.66 -10.71 7.82
C GLU A 55 -12.97 -11.49 9.12
N THR A 56 -12.48 -12.72 9.19
CA THR A 56 -12.23 -13.44 10.45
C THR A 56 -10.78 -13.89 10.55
N SER A 57 -9.93 -13.55 9.57
CA SER A 57 -8.49 -13.74 9.65
C SER A 57 -7.77 -12.60 8.96
N LEU A 58 -7.46 -11.57 9.74
CA LEU A 58 -6.28 -10.73 9.55
C LEU A 58 -5.01 -11.62 9.58
N SER A 59 -4.79 -12.54 8.65
CA SER A 59 -3.62 -13.44 8.71
C SER A 59 -3.34 -14.15 7.38
N ALA A 60 -3.01 -13.38 6.35
CA ALA A 60 -2.08 -13.83 5.30
C ALA A 60 -1.22 -12.68 4.76
N ALA A 61 -0.93 -11.68 5.60
CA ALA A 61 0.36 -11.01 5.49
C ALA A 61 1.36 -11.94 6.16
N LYS A 62 2.26 -12.48 5.34
CA LYS A 62 3.55 -13.10 5.68
C LYS A 62 4.02 -12.74 7.10
N PRO A 63 4.46 -13.70 7.94
CA PRO A 63 4.84 -13.43 9.32
C PRO A 63 6.05 -12.49 9.36
N GLU A 64 5.79 -11.18 9.37
CA GLU A 64 6.78 -10.18 9.72
C GLU A 64 6.95 -10.26 11.22
N ALA A 65 8.05 -10.90 11.61
CA ALA A 65 8.60 -10.86 12.94
C ALA A 65 8.44 -9.45 13.54
N LYS A 66 7.64 -9.36 14.61
CA LYS A 66 7.59 -8.23 15.53
C LYS A 66 7.56 -6.85 14.84
N ARG A 67 6.39 -6.46 14.34
CA ARG A 67 6.09 -5.04 14.07
C ARG A 67 6.12 -4.25 15.38
N SER A 68 7.31 -3.88 15.84
CA SER A 68 7.44 -2.73 16.71
C SER A 68 7.04 -1.50 15.89
N PRO A 69 6.20 -0.61 16.43
CA PRO A 69 5.84 0.66 15.77
C PRO A 69 7.08 1.51 15.44
N ASP A 70 8.21 1.21 16.07
CA ASP A 70 9.51 1.87 15.86
C ASP A 70 10.19 1.47 14.53
N ASN A 71 9.77 0.39 13.87
CA ASN A 71 10.38 -0.06 12.60
C ASN A 71 9.54 0.26 11.35
N ALA A 72 8.35 0.86 11.51
CA ALA A 72 7.44 1.10 10.39
C ALA A 72 8.04 2.03 9.32
N PHE A 73 8.79 3.06 9.74
CA PHE A 73 9.49 3.97 8.84
C PHE A 73 10.55 3.24 8.02
N ALA A 74 11.43 2.51 8.70
CA ALA A 74 12.59 1.87 8.09
C ALA A 74 12.19 0.76 7.10
N GLU A 75 11.12 0.02 7.38
CA GLU A 75 10.60 -0.98 6.43
C GLU A 75 10.05 -0.34 5.15
N ARG A 76 9.31 0.76 5.25
CA ARG A 76 8.82 1.50 4.06
C ARG A 76 9.98 2.05 3.23
N ALA A 77 10.98 2.64 3.89
CA ALA A 77 12.18 3.14 3.22
C ALA A 77 12.96 2.00 2.53
N ARG A 78 13.16 0.86 3.19
CA ARG A 78 13.79 -0.34 2.61
C ARG A 78 13.02 -0.86 1.39
N ALA A 79 11.69 -0.86 1.43
CA ALA A 79 10.87 -1.30 0.31
C ALA A 79 11.07 -0.43 -0.93
N LEU A 80 11.22 0.89 -0.76
CA LEU A 80 11.55 1.82 -1.85
C LEU A 80 12.97 1.59 -2.37
N ILE A 81 13.95 1.38 -1.50
CA ILE A 81 15.33 1.10 -1.94
C ILE A 81 15.40 -0.19 -2.77
N LYS A 82 14.68 -1.25 -2.38
CA LYS A 82 14.57 -2.49 -3.17
C LYS A 82 13.95 -2.28 -4.54
N ARG A 83 13.16 -1.23 -4.73
CA ARG A 83 12.59 -0.82 -6.03
C ARG A 83 13.54 0.04 -6.86
N GLY A 84 14.75 0.32 -6.36
CA GLY A 84 15.78 1.08 -7.07
C GLY A 84 15.88 2.56 -6.68
N TYR A 85 15.11 3.01 -5.70
CA TYR A 85 15.21 4.39 -5.21
C TYR A 85 16.47 4.59 -4.35
N THR A 86 17.08 5.77 -4.42
CA THR A 86 18.20 6.11 -3.51
C THR A 86 17.69 6.26 -2.07
N PRO A 87 18.52 5.99 -1.05
CA PRO A 87 18.09 6.11 0.35
C PRO A 87 17.51 7.49 0.72
N LYS A 88 18.05 8.55 0.11
CA LYS A 88 17.55 9.92 0.29
C LYS A 88 16.12 10.08 -0.24
N VAL A 89 15.89 9.65 -1.48
CA VAL A 89 14.56 9.74 -2.12
C VAL A 89 13.55 8.85 -1.40
N ALA A 90 13.96 7.65 -0.98
CA ALA A 90 13.11 6.76 -0.20
C ALA A 90 12.63 7.40 1.10
N VAL A 91 13.53 8.07 1.83
CA VAL A 91 13.21 8.77 3.08
C VAL A 91 12.25 9.94 2.85
N GLU A 92 12.49 10.77 1.83
CA GLU A 92 11.63 11.91 1.51
C GLU A 92 10.20 11.47 1.16
N LEU A 93 10.05 10.41 0.37
CA LEU A 93 8.75 9.85 0.02
C LEU A 93 8.01 9.35 1.26
N VAL A 94 8.69 8.62 2.16
CA VAL A 94 8.05 8.10 3.39
C VAL A 94 7.64 9.23 4.33
N LEU A 95 8.45 10.29 4.46
CA LEU A 95 8.07 11.48 5.24
C LEU A 95 6.84 12.17 4.67
N HIS A 96 6.75 12.25 3.34
CA HIS A 96 5.59 12.81 2.66
C HIS A 96 4.33 11.98 2.89
N GLU A 97 4.41 10.66 2.71
CA GLU A 97 3.31 9.71 2.99
C GLU A 97 2.84 9.85 4.45
N MET A 98 3.78 9.87 5.42
CA MET A 98 3.43 10.02 6.84
C MET A 98 2.75 11.35 7.14
N GLY A 99 3.14 12.43 6.46
CA GLY A 99 2.50 13.73 6.59
C GLY A 99 1.06 13.76 6.09
N ILE A 100 0.75 12.97 5.05
CA ILE A 100 -0.61 12.78 4.55
C ILE A 100 -1.42 11.90 5.51
N GLU A 101 -0.85 10.77 5.95
CA GLU A 101 -1.52 9.78 6.80
C GLU A 101 -1.89 10.32 8.20
N HIS A 102 -0.97 11.03 8.83
CA HIS A 102 -1.12 11.44 10.24
C HIS A 102 -1.67 12.85 10.39
N GLY A 103 -1.90 13.57 9.27
CA GLY A 103 -2.26 14.98 9.28
C GLY A 103 -1.26 15.81 10.09
N ASN A 104 -1.66 17.02 10.48
CA ASN A 104 -0.83 17.97 11.23
C ASN A 104 -0.59 17.55 12.70
N ASN A 105 -0.31 16.26 12.97
CA ASN A 105 0.12 15.76 14.26
C ASN A 105 1.64 15.95 14.42
N PRO A 106 2.08 17.01 15.13
CA PRO A 106 3.48 17.40 15.16
C PRO A 106 4.37 16.33 15.81
N ARG A 107 3.85 15.59 16.80
CA ARG A 107 4.61 14.59 17.55
C ARG A 107 4.95 13.37 16.70
N MET A 108 4.04 12.95 15.83
CA MET A 108 4.28 11.83 14.91
C MET A 108 5.25 12.24 13.80
N MET A 109 5.16 13.48 13.31
CA MET A 109 6.09 14.01 12.31
C MET A 109 7.50 14.24 12.86
N GLU A 110 7.62 14.68 14.11
CA GLU A 110 8.91 14.82 14.79
C GLU A 110 9.59 13.46 14.96
N LYS A 111 8.84 12.44 15.40
CA LYS A 111 9.36 11.06 15.45
C LYS A 111 9.80 10.57 14.07
N ALA A 112 8.98 10.77 13.04
CA ALA A 112 9.30 10.35 11.68
C ALA A 112 10.58 11.02 11.14
N ARG A 113 10.81 12.29 11.50
CA ARG A 113 12.04 13.01 11.15
C ARG A 113 13.27 12.45 11.87
N ALA A 114 13.14 12.14 13.16
CA ALA A 114 14.22 11.50 13.92
C ALA A 114 14.58 10.12 13.32
N ASP A 115 13.57 9.32 13.00
CA ASP A 115 13.75 8.01 12.37
C ASP A 115 14.37 8.12 10.97
N ALA A 116 14.01 9.16 10.21
CA ALA A 116 14.60 9.46 8.90
C ALA A 116 16.10 9.80 9.00
N GLU A 117 16.51 10.60 9.98
CA GLU A 117 17.91 10.96 10.20
C GLU A 117 18.74 9.74 10.63
N ASP A 118 18.24 8.93 11.56
CA ASP A 118 18.89 7.67 11.96
C ASP A 118 19.06 6.75 10.75
N PHE A 119 17.99 6.58 9.96
CA PHE A 119 18.03 5.75 8.76
C PHE A 119 19.10 6.21 7.77
N LEU A 120 19.21 7.53 7.50
CA LEU A 120 20.23 8.07 6.61
C LEU A 120 21.65 7.97 7.17
N GLN A 121 21.81 8.04 8.49
CA GLN A 121 23.12 7.79 9.13
C GLN A 121 23.53 6.32 8.98
N ARG A 122 22.60 5.40 9.21
CA ARG A 122 22.83 3.96 9.00
C ARG A 122 23.08 3.63 7.53
N ALA A 123 22.37 4.29 6.62
CA ALA A 123 22.58 4.20 5.18
C ALA A 123 24.01 4.57 4.78
N ARG A 124 24.51 5.69 5.29
CA ARG A 124 25.89 6.15 5.04
C ARG A 124 26.95 5.19 5.59
N ARG A 125 26.62 4.41 6.62
CA ARG A 125 27.49 3.39 7.20
C ARG A 125 27.34 2.00 6.53
N GLY A 126 26.44 1.86 5.55
CA GLY A 126 26.17 0.57 4.88
C GLY A 126 25.39 -0.43 5.74
N LEU A 127 24.59 0.03 6.71
CA LEU A 127 23.90 -0.80 7.71
C LEU A 127 22.39 -0.99 7.43
N ILE A 128 21.95 -0.89 6.18
CA ILE A 128 20.53 -0.96 5.75
C ILE A 128 20.29 -1.94 4.61
#